data_AF-X1NRK8-F1
#
_entry.id   AF-X1NRK8-F1
#
_cell.length_a   1.000
_cell.length_b   1.000
_cell.length_c   1.000
_cell.angle_alpha   90.00
_cell.angle_beta   90.00
_cell.angle_gamma   90.00
#
_symmetry.space_group_name_H-M   'P 1'
#
loop_
_entity.id
_entity.type
_entity.pdbx_description
1 polymer ?
#
loop_
_entity_poly.entity_id
_entity_poly.type
_entity_poly.pdbx_seq_one_letter_code
_entity_poly.pdbx_strand_id
1 'polypeptide(L)'
;TVLIEAVGSVSLFGMWDDVPGRVANVHEQWFYSIFHSISAFCNAGFSLFSDSFVSYNKSWGVYVVVCPLIVLGGLGFGVLYDLINIVADRVKRFFKKRFNKRYRFSMEAPKRMRLQTKIVLSVSACLIVLGMLAILLFERYASQSDSPEKTGVLGALFQSVTA
;
A
#
# COMPACT_ATOMS: atom_id res chain seq x y z
N THR A 1 -4.21 11.19 -9.53
CA THR A 1 -4.60 9.80 -9.21
C THR A 1 -4.07 8.84 -10.25
N VAL A 2 -4.29 9.09 -11.55
CA VAL A 2 -3.75 8.29 -12.67
C VAL A 2 -2.25 7.99 -12.53
N LEU A 3 -1.43 8.95 -12.11
CA LEU A 3 0.01 8.70 -11.91
C LEU A 3 0.30 7.68 -10.79
N ILE A 4 -0.49 7.68 -9.72
CA ILE A 4 -0.35 6.72 -8.61
C ILE A 4 -0.80 5.33 -9.07
N GLU A 5 -1.90 5.25 -9.82
CA GLU A 5 -2.39 4.00 -10.41
C GLU A 5 -1.41 3.44 -11.45
N ALA A 6 -0.80 4.30 -12.28
CA ALA A 6 0.21 3.88 -13.24
C ALA A 6 1.47 3.34 -12.55
N VAL A 7 1.96 4.04 -11.51
CA VAL A 7 3.10 3.56 -10.70
C VAL A 7 2.77 2.25 -10.00
N GLY A 8 1.56 2.12 -9.46
CA GLY A 8 1.07 0.89 -8.83
C GLY A 8 1.00 -0.27 -9.82
N SER A 9 0.47 -0.04 -11.02
CA SER A 9 0.40 -1.02 -12.10
C SER A 9 1.79 -1.50 -12.53
N VAL A 10 2.74 -0.59 -12.77
CA VAL A 10 4.12 -0.95 -13.13
C VAL A 10 4.80 -1.73 -12.01
N SER A 11 4.53 -1.38 -10.75
CA SER A 11 5.12 -2.08 -9.60
C SER A 11 4.53 -3.48 -9.39
N LEU A 12 3.25 -3.68 -9.72
CA LEU A 12 2.59 -4.99 -9.67
C LEU A 12 3.02 -5.91 -10.81
N PHE A 13 3.43 -5.37 -11.95
CA PHE A 13 3.79 -6.16 -13.13
C PHE A 13 4.82 -7.26 -12.82
N GLY A 14 5.89 -6.93 -12.07
CA GLY A 14 6.92 -7.91 -11.70
C GLY A 14 6.52 -8.91 -10.61
N MET A 15 5.35 -8.76 -9.99
CA MET A 15 4.87 -9.68 -8.95
C MET A 15 4.30 -10.98 -9.55
N TRP A 16 3.78 -10.92 -10.77
CA TRP A 16 3.05 -12.04 -11.37
C TRP A 16 3.97 -13.18 -11.85
N ASP A 17 5.27 -12.91 -11.97
CA ASP A 17 6.28 -13.90 -12.38
C ASP A 17 6.58 -14.91 -11.26
N ASP A 18 6.43 -14.50 -9.99
CA ASP A 18 6.76 -15.32 -8.82
C ASP A 18 5.73 -16.41 -8.52
N VAL A 19 4.55 -16.38 -9.15
CA VAL A 19 3.48 -17.36 -8.94
C VAL A 19 3.27 -18.19 -10.21
N PRO A 20 3.89 -19.40 -10.28
CA PRO A 20 3.85 -20.21 -11.48
C PRO A 20 2.41 -20.66 -11.81
N GLY A 21 1.97 -20.39 -13.03
CA GLY A 21 0.78 -21.02 -13.64
C GLY A 21 -0.51 -20.19 -13.70
N ARG A 22 -0.54 -18.93 -13.23
CA ARG A 22 -1.75 -18.09 -13.32
C ARG A 22 -1.78 -17.13 -14.50
N VAL A 23 -0.63 -16.67 -14.98
CA VAL A 23 -0.57 -15.72 -16.09
C VAL A 23 0.59 -16.12 -16.99
N ALA A 24 0.29 -16.56 -18.22
CA ALA A 24 1.30 -17.03 -19.17
C ALA A 24 1.72 -15.96 -20.18
N ASN A 25 0.86 -14.97 -20.42
CA ASN A 25 1.04 -13.96 -21.46
C ASN A 25 1.36 -12.58 -20.86
N VAL A 26 2.35 -11.89 -21.45
CA VAL A 26 2.75 -10.52 -21.05
C VAL A 26 1.59 -9.53 -21.12
N HIS A 27 0.70 -9.70 -22.11
CA HIS A 27 -0.49 -8.86 -22.28
C HIS A 27 -1.49 -9.03 -21.14
N GLU A 28 -1.68 -10.26 -20.68
CA GLU A 28 -2.54 -10.54 -19.53
C GLU A 28 -1.92 -9.93 -18.27
N GLN A 29 -0.61 -10.10 -18.03
CA GLN A 29 0.07 -9.52 -16.86
C GLN A 29 -0.17 -8.00 -16.74
N TRP A 30 -0.08 -7.27 -17.85
CA TRP A 30 -0.40 -5.83 -17.87
C TRP A 30 -1.86 -5.56 -17.51
N PHE A 31 -2.80 -6.32 -18.09
CA PHE A 31 -4.22 -6.17 -17.78
C PHE A 31 -4.51 -6.43 -16.30
N TYR A 32 -3.99 -7.53 -15.73
CA TYR A 32 -4.13 -7.85 -14.31
C TYR A 32 -3.52 -6.77 -13.42
N SER A 33 -2.35 -6.24 -13.79
CA SER A 33 -1.66 -5.19 -13.03
C SER A 33 -2.45 -3.88 -13.01
N ILE A 34 -2.93 -3.43 -14.17
CA ILE A 34 -3.73 -2.20 -14.31
C ILE A 34 -5.05 -2.36 -13.53
N PHE A 35 -5.76 -3.46 -13.74
CA PHE A 35 -7.04 -3.71 -13.08
C PHE A 35 -6.91 -3.71 -11.56
N HIS A 36 -5.97 -4.49 -11.01
CA HIS A 36 -5.79 -4.55 -9.57
C HIS A 36 -5.26 -3.25 -8.97
N SER A 37 -4.41 -2.50 -9.70
CA SER A 37 -3.94 -1.20 -9.20
C SER A 37 -5.08 -0.18 -9.12
N ILE A 38 -5.96 -0.12 -10.12
CA ILE A 38 -7.11 0.78 -10.12
C ILE A 38 -8.11 0.34 -9.05
N SER A 39 -8.45 -0.95 -9.00
CA SER A 39 -9.37 -1.53 -8.02
C SER A 39 -8.91 -1.27 -6.58
N ALA A 40 -7.61 -1.45 -6.31
CA ALA A 40 -7.01 -1.18 -5.00
C ALA A 40 -7.04 0.31 -4.65
N PHE A 41 -6.64 1.20 -5.56
CA PHE A 41 -6.65 2.65 -5.30
C PHE A 41 -8.07 3.20 -5.13
N CYS A 42 -9.05 2.66 -5.85
CA CYS A 42 -10.45 3.02 -5.70
C CYS A 42 -11.17 2.32 -4.55
N ASN A 43 -10.47 1.46 -3.78
CA ASN A 43 -11.08 0.62 -2.74
C ASN A 43 -12.31 -0.17 -3.24
N ALA A 44 -12.28 -0.61 -4.50
CA ALA A 44 -13.42 -1.28 -5.14
C ALA A 44 -13.60 -2.73 -4.68
N GLY A 45 -12.55 -3.35 -4.13
CA GLY A 45 -12.60 -4.72 -3.61
C GLY A 45 -12.73 -5.81 -4.69
N PHE A 46 -12.60 -5.47 -5.97
CA PHE A 46 -12.67 -6.44 -7.06
C PHE A 46 -11.31 -7.06 -7.35
N SER A 47 -11.30 -8.38 -7.54
CA SER A 47 -10.16 -9.14 -8.05
C SER A 47 -10.58 -9.96 -9.26
N LEU A 48 -9.66 -10.13 -10.21
CA LEU A 48 -9.84 -11.03 -11.35
C LEU A 48 -9.57 -12.49 -10.99
N PHE A 49 -9.03 -12.76 -9.79
CA PHE A 49 -8.81 -14.12 -9.30
C PHE A 49 -9.99 -14.58 -8.45
N SER A 50 -10.36 -15.86 -8.57
CA SER A 50 -11.46 -16.47 -7.79
C SER A 50 -11.20 -16.48 -6.29
N ASP A 51 -9.93 -16.52 -5.89
CA ASP A 51 -9.46 -16.52 -4.51
C ASP A 51 -8.86 -15.15 -4.10
N SER A 52 -9.11 -14.10 -4.89
CA SER A 52 -8.56 -12.76 -4.66
C SER A 52 -7.03 -12.78 -4.46
N PHE A 53 -6.55 -12.24 -3.34
CA PHE A 53 -5.13 -12.22 -2.98
C PHE A 53 -4.73 -13.33 -1.99
N VAL A 54 -5.62 -14.29 -1.69
CA VAL A 54 -5.35 -15.32 -0.67
C VAL A 54 -4.15 -16.20 -1.05
N SER A 55 -4.06 -16.67 -2.31
CA SER A 55 -2.87 -17.40 -2.77
C SER A 55 -1.60 -16.54 -2.86
N TYR A 56 -1.73 -15.21 -2.83
CA TYR A 56 -0.61 -14.28 -2.87
C TYR A 56 -0.17 -13.81 -1.47
N ASN A 57 -0.68 -14.43 -0.40
CA ASN A 57 -0.32 -14.13 1.00
C ASN A 57 1.20 -14.28 1.30
N LYS A 58 1.96 -15.02 0.47
CA LYS A 58 3.42 -15.14 0.61
C LYS A 58 4.19 -14.12 -0.24
N SER A 59 3.54 -13.45 -1.19
CA SER A 59 4.20 -12.48 -2.07
C SER A 59 4.26 -11.11 -1.41
N TRP A 60 5.47 -10.53 -1.32
CA TRP A 60 5.66 -9.19 -0.78
C TRP A 60 5.03 -8.09 -1.66
N GLY A 61 4.80 -8.35 -2.95
CA GLY A 61 4.21 -7.37 -3.85
C GLY A 61 2.83 -6.90 -3.40
N VAL A 62 2.01 -7.80 -2.83
CA VAL A 62 0.69 -7.45 -2.31
C VAL A 62 0.81 -6.46 -1.15
N TYR A 63 1.66 -6.74 -0.16
CA TYR A 63 1.79 -5.87 1.01
C TYR A 63 2.47 -4.53 0.70
N VAL A 64 3.43 -4.53 -0.21
CA VAL A 64 4.22 -3.33 -0.54
C VAL A 64 3.50 -2.43 -1.54
N VAL A 65 2.65 -2.97 -2.40
CA VAL A 65 1.98 -2.20 -3.46
C VAL A 65 0.49 -2.05 -3.18
N VAL A 66 -0.23 -3.14 -2.92
CA VAL A 66 -1.70 -3.11 -2.76
C VAL A 66 -2.10 -2.41 -1.46
N CYS A 67 -1.48 -2.73 -0.30
CA CYS A 67 -1.84 -2.07 0.96
C CYS A 67 -1.67 -0.54 0.90
N PRO A 68 -0.52 0.02 0.42
CA PRO A 68 -0.39 1.46 0.29
C PRO A 68 -1.35 2.07 -0.73
N LEU A 69 -1.68 1.39 -1.82
CA LEU A 69 -2.68 1.87 -2.78
C LEU A 69 -4.06 2.04 -2.13
N ILE A 70 -4.51 1.04 -1.36
CA ILE A 70 -5.79 1.08 -0.61
C ILE A 70 -5.78 2.24 0.40
N VAL A 71 -4.72 2.36 1.20
CA VAL A 71 -4.59 3.43 2.18
C VAL A 71 -4.56 4.81 1.51
N LEU A 72 -3.76 4.99 0.45
CA LEU A 72 -3.67 6.26 -0.28
C LEU A 72 -4.99 6.63 -0.96
N GLY A 73 -5.74 5.65 -1.45
CA GLY A 73 -7.09 5.81 -1.98
C GLY A 73 -8.08 6.30 -0.93
N GLY A 74 -8.03 5.70 0.27
CA GLY A 74 -8.95 6.00 1.38
C GLY A 74 -8.73 7.33 2.10
N LEU A 75 -7.53 7.93 2.02
CA LEU A 75 -7.19 9.17 2.74
C LEU A 75 -7.88 10.44 2.19
N GLY A 76 -8.42 10.38 0.97
CA GLY A 76 -9.10 11.49 0.31
C GLY A 76 -8.17 12.52 -0.37
N PHE A 77 -8.71 13.23 -1.37
CA PHE A 77 -7.92 14.09 -2.28
C PHE A 77 -7.17 15.24 -1.57
N GLY A 78 -7.76 15.86 -0.54
CA GLY A 78 -7.14 16.97 0.18
C GLY A 78 -5.88 16.55 0.94
N VAL A 79 -5.91 15.38 1.58
CA VAL A 79 -4.78 14.78 2.30
C VAL A 79 -3.74 14.30 1.30
N LEU A 80 -4.17 13.67 0.20
CA LEU A 80 -3.28 13.19 -0.86
C LEU A 80 -2.48 14.34 -1.49
N TYR A 81 -3.11 15.48 -1.77
CA TYR A 81 -2.42 16.65 -2.32
C TYR A 81 -1.38 17.22 -1.36
N ASP A 82 -1.71 17.33 -0.07
CA ASP A 82 -0.77 17.79 0.96
C ASP A 82 0.41 16.81 1.09
N LEU A 83 0.13 15.51 1.09
CA LEU A 83 1.13 14.45 1.16
C LEU A 83 2.07 14.46 -0.05
N ILE A 84 1.55 14.54 -1.28
CA ILE A 84 2.36 14.59 -2.50
C ILE A 84 3.29 15.80 -2.47
N ASN A 85 2.81 16.97 -2.05
CA ASN A 85 3.66 18.16 -1.94
C ASN A 85 4.80 17.97 -0.94
N ILE A 86 4.49 17.40 0.24
CA ILE A 86 5.49 17.14 1.29
C ILE A 86 6.51 16.09 0.81
N VAL A 87 6.05 15.03 0.17
CA VAL A 87 6.90 13.96 -0.35
C VAL A 87 7.78 14.49 -1.48
N ALA A 88 7.23 15.23 -2.43
CA ALA A 88 7.99 15.85 -3.52
C ALA A 88 9.06 16.81 -2.98
N ASP A 89 8.72 17.65 -1.99
CA ASP A 89 9.68 18.55 -1.34
C ASP A 89 10.77 17.78 -0.58
N ARG A 90 10.44 16.63 0.02
CA ARG A 90 11.39 15.78 0.73
C ARG A 90 12.30 15.01 -0.22
N VAL A 91 11.76 14.46 -1.31
CA VAL A 91 12.50 13.74 -2.36
C VAL A 91 13.42 14.70 -3.11
N LYS A 92 12.94 15.89 -3.51
CA LYS A 92 13.75 16.93 -4.14
C LYS A 92 14.91 17.34 -3.23
N ARG A 93 14.65 17.52 -1.93
CA ARG A 93 15.70 17.78 -0.94
C ARG A 93 16.68 16.62 -0.79
N PHE A 94 16.19 15.37 -0.78
CA PHE A 94 17.03 14.19 -0.68
C PHE A 94 17.97 14.06 -1.89
N PHE A 95 17.44 14.14 -3.11
CA PHE A 95 18.23 14.10 -4.34
C PHE A 95 19.20 15.28 -4.44
N LYS A 96 18.77 16.50 -4.11
CA LYS A 96 19.61 17.69 -4.16
C LYS A 96 20.72 17.68 -3.09
N LYS A 97 20.45 17.13 -1.90
CA LYS A 97 21.44 16.88 -0.83
C LYS A 97 22.44 15.79 -1.22
N ARG A 98 21.98 14.75 -1.93
CA ARG A 98 22.81 13.66 -2.44
C ARG A 98 23.77 14.14 -3.53
N PHE A 99 23.30 14.99 -4.46
CA PHE A 99 24.08 15.43 -5.61
C PHE A 99 24.88 16.73 -5.39
N ASN A 100 24.46 17.62 -4.49
CA ASN A 100 25.09 18.94 -4.39
C ASN A 100 25.36 19.35 -2.92
N LYS A 101 26.61 19.14 -2.47
CA LYS A 101 27.06 19.34 -1.07
C LYS A 101 26.94 20.82 -0.60
N ARG A 102 26.86 21.77 -1.55
CA ARG A 102 26.78 23.23 -1.30
C ARG A 102 25.38 23.72 -0.87
N TYR A 103 24.33 22.93 -1.06
CA TYR A 103 22.95 23.29 -0.66
C TYR A 103 22.63 23.09 0.83
N ARG A 104 23.61 22.65 1.65
CA ARG A 104 23.43 22.41 3.09
C ARG A 104 23.08 23.67 3.89
N PHE A 105 23.34 24.87 3.36
CA PHE A 105 23.23 26.14 4.08
C PHE A 105 22.02 27.01 3.71
N SER A 106 21.30 26.70 2.63
CA SER A 106 20.10 27.45 2.21
C SER A 106 18.85 26.58 2.38
N MET A 107 18.57 26.24 3.63
CA MET A 107 17.53 25.28 4.00
C MET A 107 16.23 26.02 4.32
N GLU A 108 15.35 26.15 3.33
CA GLU A 108 13.99 26.66 3.55
C GLU A 108 13.23 25.71 4.51
N ALA A 109 12.50 26.31 5.45
CA ALA A 109 11.79 25.58 6.50
C ALA A 109 10.86 24.50 5.92
N PRO A 110 10.75 23.32 6.55
CA PRO A 110 9.87 22.26 6.06
C PRO A 110 8.42 22.76 5.99
N LYS A 111 7.78 22.52 4.84
CA LYS A 111 6.34 22.75 4.64
C LYS A 111 5.57 22.06 5.77
N ARG A 112 4.86 22.84 6.57
CA ARG A 112 4.09 22.33 7.72
C ARG A 112 2.87 21.58 7.20
N MET A 113 2.60 20.41 7.78
CA MET A 113 1.38 19.63 7.50
C MET A 113 0.16 20.42 7.96
N ARG A 114 -0.92 20.40 7.17
CA ARG A 114 -2.21 20.92 7.64
C ARG A 114 -2.70 20.05 8.80
N LEU A 115 -3.35 20.67 9.79
CA LEU A 115 -3.88 19.94 10.96
C LEU A 115 -4.85 18.82 10.56
N GLN A 116 -5.67 19.08 9.54
CA GLN A 116 -6.59 18.10 8.96
C GLN A 116 -5.85 16.86 8.44
N THR A 117 -4.80 17.05 7.63
CA THR A 117 -3.93 15.97 7.14
C THR A 117 -3.33 15.16 8.29
N LYS A 118 -2.89 15.85 9.36
CA LYS A 118 -2.26 15.19 10.52
C LYS A 118 -3.25 14.33 11.30
N ILE A 119 -4.46 14.84 11.52
CA ILE A 119 -5.52 14.11 12.21
C ILE A 119 -5.90 12.87 11.40
N VAL A 120 -6.22 13.04 10.11
CA VAL A 120 -6.63 11.92 9.24
C VAL A 120 -5.56 10.84 9.21
N LEU A 121 -4.30 11.20 8.97
CA LEU A 121 -3.21 10.23 8.91
C LEU A 121 -3.02 9.50 10.26
N SER A 122 -3.10 10.23 11.38
CA SER A 122 -2.94 9.64 12.70
C SER A 122 -4.08 8.70 13.07
N VAL A 123 -5.32 9.07 12.73
CA VAL A 123 -6.50 8.23 12.99
C VAL A 123 -6.47 6.98 12.12
N SER A 124 -6.19 7.11 10.82
CA SER A 124 -6.07 5.95 9.92
C SER A 124 -4.96 4.99 10.36
N ALA A 125 -3.78 5.51 10.74
CA ALA A 125 -2.70 4.66 11.25
C ALA A 125 -3.07 3.95 12.55
N CYS A 126 -3.76 4.65 13.46
CA CYS A 126 -4.24 4.06 14.71
C CYS A 126 -5.25 2.93 14.45
N LEU A 127 -6.22 3.15 13.57
CA LEU A 127 -7.23 2.15 13.22
C LEU A 127 -6.60 0.90 12.57
N ILE A 128 -5.67 1.07 11.63
CA ILE A 128 -4.98 -0.06 10.99
C ILE A 128 -4.18 -0.88 12.02
N VAL A 129 -3.47 -0.21 12.95
CA VAL A 129 -2.70 -0.93 13.98
C VAL A 129 -3.61 -1.64 14.97
N LEU A 130 -4.67 -0.97 15.43
CA LEU A 130 -5.63 -1.56 16.36
C LEU A 130 -6.39 -2.74 15.73
N GLY A 131 -6.82 -2.62 14.48
CA GLY A 131 -7.47 -3.70 13.74
C GLY A 131 -6.54 -4.90 13.55
N MET A 132 -5.29 -4.66 13.15
CA MET A 132 -4.27 -5.70 13.02
C MET A 132 -4.03 -6.43 14.36
N LEU A 133 -3.90 -5.69 15.47
CA LEU A 133 -3.75 -6.28 16.79
C LEU A 133 -4.98 -7.08 17.22
N ALA A 134 -6.18 -6.57 16.94
CA ALA A 134 -7.42 -7.27 17.24
C ALA A 134 -7.48 -8.60 16.47
N ILE A 135 -7.18 -8.61 15.16
CA ILE A 135 -7.17 -9.81 14.33
C ILE A 135 -6.15 -10.82 14.85
N LEU A 136 -4.92 -10.38 15.17
CA LEU A 136 -3.89 -11.28 15.73
C LEU A 136 -4.28 -11.85 17.10
N LEU A 137 -4.95 -11.07 17.94
CA LEU A 137 -5.44 -11.56 19.23
C LEU A 137 -6.56 -12.58 19.03
N PHE A 138 -7.56 -12.26 18.21
CA PHE A 138 -8.66 -13.18 17.92
C PHE A 138 -8.16 -14.47 17.28
N GLU A 139 -7.22 -14.40 16.35
CA GLU A 139 -6.62 -15.59 15.74
C GLU A 139 -5.86 -16.42 16.78
N ARG A 140 -5.12 -15.81 17.71
CA ARG A 140 -4.45 -16.56 18.80
C ARG A 140 -5.44 -17.23 19.76
N TYR A 141 -6.59 -16.62 20.02
CA TYR A 141 -7.63 -17.20 20.87
C TYR A 141 -8.44 -18.28 20.13
N ALA A 142 -8.74 -18.08 18.84
CA ALA A 142 -9.55 -19.01 18.03
C ALA A 142 -8.72 -20.20 17.47
N SER A 143 -7.42 -20.01 17.20
CA SER A 143 -6.51 -21.04 16.66
C SER A 143 -6.11 -22.10 17.71
N GLN A 144 -6.76 -22.12 18.87
CA GLN A 144 -6.66 -23.23 19.82
C GLN A 144 -7.36 -24.50 19.30
N SER A 145 -8.21 -24.38 18.27
CA SER A 145 -8.83 -25.46 17.52
C SER A 145 -8.29 -25.54 16.08
N ASP A 146 -7.22 -26.33 15.89
CA ASP A 146 -6.91 -27.16 14.70
C ASP A 146 -7.10 -26.56 13.28
N SER A 147 -6.51 -25.39 13.00
CA SER A 147 -6.38 -24.87 11.62
C SER A 147 -4.90 -24.80 11.18
N PRO A 148 -4.50 -25.42 10.05
CA PRO A 148 -3.10 -25.63 9.67
C PRO A 148 -2.39 -24.40 9.07
N GLU A 149 -3.09 -23.29 8.83
CA GLU A 149 -2.48 -22.08 8.27
C GLU A 149 -2.62 -20.90 9.23
N LYS A 150 -1.62 -20.72 10.10
CA LYS A 150 -1.49 -19.48 10.87
C LYS A 150 -1.27 -18.33 9.89
N THR A 151 -2.21 -17.39 9.87
CA THR A 151 -2.04 -16.16 9.12
C THR A 151 -0.87 -15.41 9.74
N GLY A 152 0.17 -15.15 8.94
CA GLY A 152 1.31 -14.38 9.41
C GLY A 152 0.89 -12.96 9.81
N VAL A 153 1.76 -12.28 10.54
CA VAL A 153 1.62 -10.85 10.89
C VAL A 153 1.24 -10.00 9.69
N LEU A 154 1.78 -10.31 8.51
CA LEU A 154 1.47 -9.64 7.24
C LEU A 154 0.03 -9.86 6.78
N GLY A 155 -0.50 -11.07 6.88
CA GLY A 155 -1.88 -11.35 6.50
C GLY A 155 -2.88 -10.66 7.44
N ALA A 156 -2.60 -10.61 8.74
CA ALA A 156 -3.43 -9.82 9.68
C ALA A 156 -3.39 -8.31 9.37
N LEU A 157 -2.23 -7.79 8.94
CA LEU A 157 -2.10 -6.41 8.47
C LEU A 157 -2.94 -6.17 7.22
N PHE A 158 -2.89 -7.07 6.23
CA PHE A 158 -3.69 -6.95 5.02
C PHE A 158 -5.19 -6.95 5.33
N GLN A 159 -5.64 -7.91 6.16
CA GLN A 159 -7.02 -7.98 6.60
C GLN A 159 -7.48 -6.71 7.30
N SER A 160 -6.63 -6.11 8.16
CA SER A 160 -6.96 -4.85 8.81
C SER A 160 -6.98 -3.64 7.88
N VAL A 161 -6.23 -3.67 6.77
CA VAL A 161 -6.22 -2.59 5.78
C VAL A 161 -7.42 -2.69 4.83
N THR A 162 -7.91 -3.90 4.59
CA THR A 162 -9.06 -4.17 3.70
C THR A 162 -10.41 -4.13 4.40
N ALA A 163 -10.46 -4.20 5.73
CA ALA A 163 -11.67 -4.12 6.54
C ALA A 163 -12.21 -2.69 6.65
#